data_AF-A0A2T2UU52-F1
#
_entry.id   AF-A0A2T2UU52-F1
#
_cell.length_a   1.000
_cell.length_b   1.000
_cell.length_c   1.000
_cell.angle_alpha   90.00
_cell.angle_beta   90.00
_cell.angle_gamma   90.00
#
_symmetry.space_group_name_H-M   'P 1'
#
loop_
_entity.id
_entity.type
_entity.pdbx_description
1 polymer ?
#
loop_
_entity_poly.entity_id
_entity_poly.type
_entity_poly.pdbx_seq_one_letter_code
_entity_poly.pdbx_strand_id
1 'polypeptide(L)'
;MPPVVDPWDQLDRLDWDKPIAISETSARSCPVWKGFDNPEEDGLLRIPGSSTTQRYWLDRALEATTNQPMAFMVQSLYEDYPPAGRTFLQEVNNPLAYNAINLWPCSGLYTQDGRAKPEVCSRWREAVQ
;
A
#
# COMPACT_ATOMS: atom_id res chain seq x y z
N MET A 1 -1.48 11.65 12.21
CA MET A 1 -2.30 10.49 11.76
C MET A 1 -2.68 9.71 13.00
N PRO A 2 -3.93 9.21 13.15
CA PRO A 2 -4.27 8.29 14.24
C PRO A 2 -3.30 7.09 14.17
N PRO A 3 -2.99 6.42 15.29
CA PRO A 3 -1.98 5.37 15.30
C PRO A 3 -2.55 4.15 14.60
N VAL A 4 -2.36 4.06 13.29
CA VAL A 4 -2.48 2.78 12.60
C VAL A 4 -1.38 1.92 13.20
N VAL A 5 -1.78 0.81 13.82
CA VAL A 5 -0.84 -0.19 14.34
C VAL A 5 0.10 -0.57 13.20
N ASP A 6 1.40 -0.44 13.43
CA ASP A 6 2.38 -0.82 12.44
C ASP A 6 2.27 -2.34 12.21
N PRO A 7 1.88 -2.80 11.01
CA PRO A 7 1.72 -4.21 10.74
C PRO A 7 3.03 -4.99 10.89
N TRP A 8 4.18 -4.34 10.72
CA TRP A 8 5.49 -4.96 10.85
C TRP A 8 5.82 -5.28 12.32
N ASP A 9 5.43 -4.41 13.25
CA ASP A 9 5.59 -4.66 14.70
C ASP A 9 4.69 -5.80 15.20
N GLN A 10 3.77 -6.31 14.36
CA GLN A 10 2.91 -7.45 14.71
C GLN A 10 3.50 -8.80 14.29
N LEU A 11 4.58 -8.84 13.51
CA LEU A 11 5.19 -10.09 13.04
C LEU A 11 5.64 -11.00 14.20
N ASP A 12 6.21 -10.41 15.26
CA ASP A 12 6.66 -11.14 16.45
C ASP A 12 5.51 -11.80 17.23
N ARG A 13 4.26 -11.37 17.00
CA ARG A 13 3.08 -11.94 17.68
C ARG A 13 2.64 -13.28 17.09
N LEU A 14 3.17 -13.67 15.93
CA LEU A 14 2.76 -14.86 15.20
C LEU A 14 3.38 -16.17 15.76
N ASP A 15 4.34 -16.07 16.69
CA ASP A 15 5.14 -17.20 17.21
C ASP A 15 5.61 -18.14 16.07
N TRP A 16 6.05 -17.52 14.97
CA TRP A 16 6.31 -18.18 13.70
C TRP A 16 7.82 -18.37 13.48
N ASP A 17 8.25 -19.62 13.39
CA ASP A 17 9.66 -20.02 13.31
C ASP A 17 10.13 -20.38 11.88
N LYS A 18 9.21 -20.39 10.91
CA LYS A 18 9.52 -20.74 9.52
C LYS A 18 9.89 -19.49 8.70
N PRO A 19 10.59 -19.67 7.56
CA PRO A 19 10.83 -18.56 6.64
C PRO A 19 9.52 -17.85 6.27
N ILE A 20 9.54 -16.52 6.32
CA ILE A 20 8.42 -15.66 5.94
C ILE A 20 8.72 -15.06 4.57
N ALA A 21 7.69 -15.02 3.73
CA ALA A 21 7.69 -14.27 2.49
C ALA A 21 6.53 -13.28 2.51
N ILE A 22 6.81 -12.03 2.16
CA ILE A 22 5.78 -11.00 2.00
C ILE A 22 5.41 -11.00 0.52
N SER A 23 4.23 -11.52 0.22
CA SER A 23 3.74 -11.64 -1.15
C SER A 23 3.28 -10.31 -1.73
N GLU A 24 2.66 -9.46 -0.90
CA GLU A 24 2.07 -8.19 -1.33
C GLU A 24 2.24 -7.13 -0.26
N THR A 25 2.93 -6.04 -0.59
CA THR A 25 2.93 -4.84 0.24
C THR A 25 3.15 -3.61 -0.63
N SER A 26 2.46 -2.53 -0.27
CA SER A 26 2.72 -1.20 -0.79
C SER A 26 2.05 -0.14 0.09
N ALA A 27 2.37 1.12 -0.22
CA ALA A 27 1.71 2.28 0.35
C ALA A 27 1.40 3.30 -0.76
N ARG A 28 0.35 4.09 -0.55
CA ARG A 28 -0.20 4.96 -1.60
C ARG A 28 0.35 6.38 -1.49
N SER A 29 0.73 6.96 -2.62
CA SER A 29 1.14 8.37 -2.71
C SER A 29 -0.03 9.35 -2.93
N CYS A 30 -1.26 8.86 -3.03
CA CYS A 30 -2.44 9.70 -3.20
C CYS A 30 -3.61 9.21 -2.34
N PRO A 31 -4.60 10.08 -2.04
CA PRO A 31 -5.82 9.69 -1.37
C PRO A 31 -6.68 8.76 -2.24
N VAL A 32 -7.28 7.74 -1.63
CA VAL A 32 -8.15 6.79 -2.32
C VAL A 32 -9.41 6.51 -1.52
N TRP A 33 -10.47 6.09 -2.18
CA TRP A 33 -11.70 5.66 -1.51
C TRP A 33 -11.62 4.18 -1.13
N LYS A 34 -11.99 3.82 0.09
CA LYS A 34 -12.12 2.42 0.53
C LYS A 34 -13.58 2.13 0.87
N GLY A 35 -14.07 1.04 0.32
CA GLY A 35 -15.41 0.52 0.51
C GLY A 35 -15.46 -0.21 1.84
N PHE A 36 -16.48 0.09 2.62
CA PHE A 36 -16.83 -0.66 3.80
C PHE A 36 -18.22 -1.22 3.58
N ASP A 37 -18.37 -2.50 3.91
CA ASP A 37 -19.69 -3.13 3.97
C ASP A 37 -20.36 -2.66 5.27
N ASN A 38 -20.87 -1.41 5.25
CA ASN A 38 -21.65 -0.84 6.32
C ASN A 38 -23.05 -0.49 5.78
N PRO A 39 -24.12 -1.13 6.27
CA PRO A 39 -25.48 -0.88 5.80
C PRO A 39 -26.07 0.48 6.19
N GLU A 40 -25.44 1.24 7.11
CA GLU A 40 -26.01 2.50 7.66
C GLU A 40 -25.32 3.79 7.22
N GLU A 41 -24.18 3.72 6.52
CA GLU A 41 -23.44 4.91 6.06
C GLU A 41 -23.16 4.82 4.55
N ASP A 42 -22.96 5.97 3.90
CA ASP A 42 -22.32 6.03 2.59
C ASP A 42 -21.00 5.27 2.70
N GLY A 43 -20.97 4.00 2.30
CA GLY A 43 -19.95 3.00 2.61
C GLY A 43 -18.58 3.23 1.97
N LEU A 44 -18.15 4.49 1.80
CA LEU A 44 -16.87 4.89 1.24
C LEU A 44 -16.13 5.83 2.20
N LEU A 45 -15.00 5.37 2.71
CA LEU A 45 -14.06 6.17 3.48
C LEU A 45 -12.94 6.69 2.58
N ARG A 46 -12.59 7.96 2.68
CA ARG A 46 -11.39 8.49 2.03
C ARG A 46 -10.15 8.17 2.87
N ILE A 47 -9.30 7.30 2.39
CA ILE A 47 -8.00 7.00 2.98
C ILE A 47 -6.99 8.02 2.46
N PRO A 48 -6.31 8.81 3.32
CA PRO A 48 -5.28 9.74 2.87
C PRO A 48 -4.06 8.99 2.31
N GLY A 49 -3.32 9.64 1.42
CA GLY A 49 -2.05 9.15 0.90
C GLY A 49 -1.18 10.30 0.40
N SER A 50 0.12 10.13 0.45
CA SER A 50 1.13 11.11 0.04
C SER A 50 2.46 10.41 -0.25
N SER A 51 3.33 11.02 -1.07
CA SER A 51 4.67 10.45 -1.31
C SER A 51 5.44 10.24 0.00
N THR A 52 5.31 11.16 0.96
CA THR A 52 5.91 11.02 2.30
C THR A 52 5.36 9.82 3.06
N THR A 53 4.04 9.57 3.01
CA THR A 53 3.42 8.38 3.62
C THR A 53 3.86 7.10 2.93
N GLN A 54 3.95 7.11 1.60
CA GLN A 54 4.46 5.97 0.82
C GLN A 54 5.91 5.66 1.19
N ARG A 55 6.75 6.70 1.27
CA ARG A 55 8.15 6.62 1.69
C ARG A 55 8.30 6.01 3.08
N TYR A 56 7.54 6.52 4.05
CA TYR A 56 7.56 6.07 5.44
C TYR A 56 7.27 4.57 5.54
N TRP A 57 6.20 4.10 4.91
CA TRP A 57 5.83 2.68 4.95
C TRP A 57 6.81 1.78 4.20
N LEU A 58 7.41 2.29 3.12
CA LEU A 58 8.51 1.59 2.46
C LEU A 58 9.72 1.42 3.39
N ASP A 59 10.10 2.45 4.14
CA ASP A 59 11.20 2.34 5.12
C ASP A 59 10.91 1.29 6.19
N ARG A 60 9.69 1.30 6.74
CA ARG A 60 9.29 0.33 7.76
C ARG A 60 9.31 -1.11 7.24
N ALA A 61 8.85 -1.31 6.00
CA ALA A 61 8.89 -2.63 5.38
C ALA A 61 10.34 -3.10 5.15
N LEU A 62 11.21 -2.22 4.64
CA LEU A 62 12.62 -2.54 4.42
C LEU A 62 13.36 -2.82 5.75
N GLU A 63 13.10 -2.04 6.79
CA GLU A 63 13.63 -2.27 8.13
C GLU A 63 13.21 -3.64 8.67
N ALA A 64 11.92 -3.97 8.58
CA ALA A 64 11.39 -5.27 9.00
C ALA A 64 12.08 -6.43 8.27
N THR A 65 12.25 -6.32 6.95
CA THR A 65 12.91 -7.36 6.13
C THR A 65 14.40 -7.50 6.39
N THR A 66 15.04 -6.46 6.93
CA THR A 66 16.44 -6.49 7.35
C THR A 66 16.59 -7.15 8.71
N ASN A 67 15.71 -6.80 9.67
CA ASN A 67 15.75 -7.33 11.03
C ASN A 67 15.31 -8.79 11.11
N GLN A 68 14.34 -9.18 10.29
CA GLN A 68 13.89 -10.55 10.12
C GLN A 68 14.04 -10.89 8.63
N PRO A 69 15.09 -11.66 8.23
CA PRO A 69 15.34 -11.96 6.83
C PRO A 69 14.13 -12.62 6.18
N MET A 70 13.43 -11.85 5.34
CA MET A 70 12.21 -12.24 4.64
C MET A 70 12.42 -12.16 3.13
N ALA A 71 11.87 -13.11 2.39
CA ALA A 71 11.73 -12.92 0.95
C ALA A 71 10.69 -11.80 0.73
N PHE A 72 11.17 -10.65 0.25
CA PHE A 72 10.35 -9.45 0.17
C PHE A 72 10.06 -9.08 -1.27
N MET A 73 8.78 -9.11 -1.65
CA MET A 73 8.31 -8.57 -2.91
C MET A 73 7.50 -7.30 -2.63
N VAL A 74 8.02 -6.14 -3.03
CA VAL A 74 7.19 -4.93 -3.10
C VAL A 74 6.34 -5.04 -4.34
N GLN A 75 5.04 -5.27 -4.16
CA GLN A 75 4.06 -5.03 -5.22
C GLN A 75 3.82 -3.52 -5.35
N SER A 76 4.86 -2.78 -5.68
CA SER A 76 4.68 -1.50 -6.36
C SER A 76 4.61 -1.82 -7.85
N LEU A 77 3.52 -1.42 -8.49
CA LEU A 77 3.55 -1.33 -9.95
C LEU A 77 4.74 -0.46 -10.36
N TYR A 78 5.30 -0.72 -11.54
CA TYR A 78 6.36 0.14 -12.04
C TYR A 78 5.85 1.58 -12.13
N GLU A 79 4.67 1.77 -12.73
CA GLU A 79 3.97 3.05 -12.85
C GLU A 79 2.65 3.08 -12.09
N ASP A 80 2.28 4.25 -11.60
CA ASP A 80 0.98 4.49 -10.98
C ASP A 80 -0.16 4.38 -12.00
N TYR A 81 -1.32 4.00 -11.48
CA TYR A 81 -2.61 4.27 -12.10
C TYR A 81 -3.47 5.14 -11.16
N PRO A 82 -4.39 5.94 -11.72
CA PRO A 82 -5.23 6.83 -10.93
C PRO A 82 -6.25 6.03 -10.13
N PRO A 83 -6.61 6.47 -8.92
CA PRO A 83 -7.65 5.81 -8.14
C PRO A 83 -9.01 5.94 -8.84
N ALA A 84 -9.86 4.93 -8.67
CA ALA A 84 -11.22 5.02 -9.15
C ALA A 84 -11.97 6.17 -8.44
N GLY A 85 -12.80 6.88 -9.20
CA GLY A 85 -13.61 7.98 -8.69
C GLY A 85 -14.72 7.48 -7.75
N ARG A 86 -15.16 8.34 -6.82
CA ARG A 86 -16.22 8.02 -5.85
C ARG A 86 -17.48 7.48 -6.52
N THR A 87 -17.95 8.14 -7.59
CA THR A 87 -19.18 7.77 -8.30
C THR A 87 -19.11 6.35 -8.86
N PHE A 88 -18.04 6.03 -9.59
CA PHE A 88 -17.83 4.68 -10.12
C PHE A 88 -17.84 3.64 -9.00
N LEU A 89 -17.17 3.95 -7.89
CA LEU A 89 -17.05 3.05 -6.74
C LEU A 89 -18.38 2.81 -6.01
N GLN A 90 -19.32 3.75 -6.04
CA GLN A 90 -20.68 3.55 -5.49
C GLN A 90 -21.53 2.60 -6.35
N GLU A 91 -21.21 2.46 -7.64
CA GLU A 91 -21.90 1.55 -8.56
C GLU A 91 -21.35 0.12 -8.48
N VAL A 92 -20.17 -0.07 -7.87
CA VAL A 92 -19.56 -1.38 -7.67
C VAL A 92 -20.23 -2.08 -6.47
N ASN A 93 -21.23 -2.89 -6.75
CA ASN A 93 -22.00 -3.66 -5.74
C ASN A 93 -21.31 -4.93 -5.24
N ASN A 94 -20.11 -5.25 -5.74
CA ASN A 94 -19.34 -6.42 -5.34
C ASN A 94 -18.10 -6.00 -4.55
N PRO A 95 -18.02 -6.31 -3.24
CA PRO A 95 -16.87 -5.95 -2.40
C PRO A 95 -15.52 -6.51 -2.86
N LEU A 96 -15.50 -7.67 -3.53
CA LEU A 96 -14.27 -8.24 -4.09
C LEU A 96 -13.81 -7.44 -5.31
N ALA A 97 -14.73 -7.11 -6.22
CA ALA A 97 -14.44 -6.28 -7.39
C ALA A 97 -13.99 -4.88 -6.97
N TYR A 98 -14.64 -4.32 -5.95
CA TYR A 98 -14.26 -3.06 -5.34
C TYR A 98 -12.80 -3.09 -4.88
N ASN A 99 -12.45 -4.08 -4.06
CA ASN A 99 -11.11 -4.20 -3.50
C ASN A 99 -10.07 -4.39 -4.60
N ALA A 100 -10.35 -5.24 -5.59
CA ALA A 100 -9.44 -5.47 -6.71
C ALA A 100 -9.15 -4.20 -7.52
N ILE A 101 -10.17 -3.39 -7.83
CA ILE A 101 -10.02 -2.17 -8.64
C ILE A 101 -9.19 -1.11 -7.89
N ASN A 102 -9.41 -0.98 -6.58
CA ASN A 102 -8.83 0.11 -5.79
C ASN A 102 -7.71 -0.35 -4.84
N LEU A 103 -7.12 -1.52 -5.07
CA LEU A 103 -6.09 -2.09 -4.19
C LEU A 103 -4.79 -1.28 -4.26
N TRP A 104 -4.27 -1.05 -5.47
CA TRP A 104 -2.92 -0.51 -5.72
C TRP A 104 -2.82 0.86 -6.44
N PRO A 105 -3.85 1.74 -6.49
CA PRO A 105 -3.65 3.02 -7.15
C PRO A 105 -2.60 3.84 -6.41
N CYS A 106 -1.84 4.62 -7.16
CA CYS A 106 -0.75 5.46 -6.64
C CYS A 106 0.31 4.72 -5.81
N SER A 107 0.43 3.40 -5.97
CA SER A 107 1.33 2.55 -5.18
C SER A 107 2.63 2.23 -5.91
N GLY A 108 2.82 2.80 -7.11
CA GLY A 108 3.99 2.55 -7.95
C GLY A 108 5.21 3.38 -7.56
N LEU A 109 6.35 3.03 -8.17
CA LEU A 109 7.61 3.77 -8.03
C LEU A 109 7.62 5.02 -8.90
N TYR A 110 7.00 4.94 -10.08
CA TYR A 110 6.86 6.03 -11.02
C TYR A 110 5.42 6.51 -11.04
N THR A 111 5.22 7.79 -11.35
CA THR A 111 3.90 8.37 -11.62
C THR A 111 3.32 7.78 -12.92
N GLN A 112 2.04 8.02 -13.18
CA GLN A 112 1.34 7.52 -14.37
C GLN A 112 1.96 8.00 -15.69
N ASP A 113 2.64 9.14 -15.68
CA ASP A 113 3.35 9.69 -16.84
C ASP A 113 4.83 9.25 -16.90
N GLY A 114 5.22 8.24 -16.12
CA GLY A 114 6.56 7.65 -16.14
C GLY A 114 7.64 8.48 -15.42
N ARG A 115 7.27 9.52 -14.66
CA ARG A 115 8.24 10.28 -13.85
C ARG A 115 8.54 9.53 -12.55
N ALA A 116 9.81 9.45 -12.18
CA ALA A 116 10.19 8.84 -10.90
C ALA A 116 9.62 9.65 -9.73
N LYS A 117 9.14 8.96 -8.69
CA LYS A 117 8.86 9.58 -7.38
C LYS A 117 10.19 9.66 -6.62
N PRO A 118 10.85 10.83 -6.53
CA PRO A 118 12.27 10.87 -6.17
C PRO A 118 12.57 10.21 -4.82
N GLU A 119 11.76 10.51 -3.80
CA GLU A 119 11.93 9.99 -2.45
C GLU A 119 11.75 8.47 -2.38
N VAL A 120 10.77 7.93 -3.12
CA VAL A 120 10.43 6.49 -3.10
C VAL A 120 11.43 5.70 -3.94
N CYS A 121 11.73 6.17 -5.15
CA CYS A 121 12.68 5.53 -6.06
C CYS A 121 14.11 5.51 -5.50
N SER A 122 14.58 6.61 -4.89
CA SER A 122 15.94 6.68 -4.33
C SER A 122 16.12 5.58 -3.29
N ARG A 123 15.19 5.51 -2.32
CA ARG A 123 15.29 4.50 -1.28
C ARG A 123 15.20 3.09 -1.81
N TRP A 124 14.23 2.83 -2.68
CA TRP A 124 14.07 1.50 -3.24
C TRP A 124 15.37 1.03 -3.89
N ARG A 125 16.02 1.89 -4.67
CA ARG A 125 17.32 1.59 -5.30
C ARG A 125 18.43 1.35 -4.29
N GLU A 126 18.52 2.16 -3.23
CA GLU A 126 19.50 1.96 -2.15
C GLU A 126 19.31 0.61 -1.43
N ALA A 127 18.08 0.09 -1.37
CA ALA A 127 17.76 -1.15 -0.68
C ALA A 127 18.00 -2.43 -1.50
N VAL A 128 18.04 -2.32 -2.83
CA VAL A 128 18.21 -3.46 -3.75
C VAL A 128 19.61 -3.56 -4.38
N GLN A 129 20.53 -2.70 -3.95
CA GLN A 129 21.97 -2.76 -4.27
C GLN A 129 22.71 -3.63 -3.27
#